data_AF-A0A090WQ63-F1
#
_entry.id   AF-A0A090WQ63-F1
#
_cell.length_a   1.000
_cell.length_b   1.000
_cell.length_c   1.000
_cell.angle_alpha   90.00
_cell.angle_beta   90.00
_cell.angle_gamma   90.00
#
_symmetry.space_group_name_H-M   'P 1'
#
loop_
_entity.id
_entity.type
_entity.pdbx_description
1 polymer ?
#
loop_
_entity_poly.entity_id
_entity_poly.type
_entity_poly.pdbx_seq_one_letter_code
_entity_poly.pdbx_strand_id
1 'polypeptide(L)'
;MNVATQTKNSLLHSSEGERKKALLDHIIAHKPDYLVIDNVFGNLDVATQAYIEKELAALSETTSIVQIANRKLDVLPFIKCIYQVENNKLVEFSNTENKTEPFYFIEALPTVEYHDKPEILNPLVKFNQVSINYGERSILNSISWEIKSGQFWQLMGPNGSGKSTILSMIFGDNPKAYGQDITLFGVKKGGSGESIWDIKQKIGYFSSEMLRGFTRRDAIGNMIASGFFDTVGLYKTPTNAQIKIAQHWLRVLNMFDIRKQCFLSLSRGHQRLVLIARAMVKNPPLLILDEPTNGLDDSDAALFCELINKIATETDTAILYVSHRKEANLNPDFIYELFPAEQGSTGRVID
;
A
#
# COMPACT_ATOMS: atom_id res chain seq x y z
N MET A 1 -6.09 6.58 33.23
CA MET A 1 -7.08 5.56 32.78
C MET A 1 -6.47 4.77 31.62
N ASN A 2 -6.81 3.50 31.43
CA ASN A 2 -6.32 2.73 30.28
C ASN A 2 -7.01 3.23 28.99
N VAL A 3 -6.29 3.26 27.87
CA VAL A 3 -6.87 3.49 26.54
C VAL A 3 -7.69 2.25 26.16
N ALA A 4 -8.99 2.42 25.88
CA ALA A 4 -9.88 1.32 25.51
C ALA A 4 -10.59 1.66 24.20
N THR A 5 -10.72 0.68 23.30
CA THR A 5 -11.54 0.83 22.09
C THR A 5 -13.02 0.60 22.40
N GLN A 6 -13.92 1.17 21.59
CA GLN A 6 -15.36 0.92 21.71
C GLN A 6 -15.71 -0.57 21.50
N THR A 7 -14.93 -1.27 20.67
CA THR A 7 -14.96 -2.73 20.60
C THR A 7 -14.29 -3.29 21.87
N LYS A 8 -14.90 -4.26 22.56
CA LYS A 8 -14.33 -4.94 23.75
C LYS A 8 -13.04 -5.75 23.49
N ASN A 9 -12.39 -5.54 22.35
CA ASN A 9 -11.13 -6.18 21.96
C ASN A 9 -9.93 -5.42 22.57
N SER A 10 -8.80 -6.11 22.76
CA SER A 10 -7.55 -5.45 23.15
C SER A 10 -7.04 -4.54 22.03
N LEU A 11 -6.36 -3.44 22.38
CA LEU A 11 -5.71 -2.53 21.42
C LEU A 11 -4.83 -3.25 20.37
N LEU A 12 -4.19 -4.35 20.75
CA LEU A 12 -3.34 -5.17 19.86
C LEU A 12 -4.11 -5.77 18.67
N HIS A 13 -5.41 -6.01 18.81
CA HIS A 13 -6.27 -6.66 17.81
C HIS A 13 -7.25 -5.68 17.14
N SER A 14 -7.29 -4.43 17.58
CA SER A 14 -8.10 -3.39 16.98
C SER A 14 -7.49 -2.89 15.68
N SER A 15 -8.33 -2.49 14.74
CA SER A 15 -7.90 -1.83 13.51
C SER A 15 -7.14 -0.54 13.81
N GLU A 16 -6.31 -0.07 12.88
CA GLU A 16 -5.57 1.18 13.07
C GLU A 16 -6.49 2.38 13.32
N GLY A 17 -7.64 2.43 12.63
CA GLY A 17 -8.67 3.44 12.86
C GLY A 17 -9.25 3.40 14.27
N GLU A 18 -9.58 2.22 14.79
CA GLU A 18 -10.07 2.07 16.16
C GLU A 18 -9.02 2.48 17.20
N ARG A 19 -7.74 2.12 16.97
CA ARG A 19 -6.64 2.54 17.86
C ARG A 19 -6.46 4.05 17.86
N LYS A 20 -6.50 4.70 16.69
CA LYS A 20 -6.38 6.16 16.57
C LYS A 20 -7.56 6.87 17.24
N LYS A 21 -8.80 6.41 17.05
CA LYS A 21 -9.98 6.97 17.74
C LYS A 21 -9.84 6.86 19.26
N ALA A 22 -9.55 5.66 19.77
CA ALA A 22 -9.41 5.44 21.21
C ALA A 22 -8.26 6.28 21.82
N LEU A 23 -7.15 6.42 21.11
CA LEU A 23 -6.04 7.27 21.54
C LEU A 23 -6.44 8.75 21.56
N LEU A 24 -7.14 9.23 20.52
CA LEU A 24 -7.62 10.60 20.46
C LEU A 24 -8.60 10.90 21.60
N ASP A 25 -9.61 10.05 21.81
CA ASP A 25 -10.59 10.19 22.89
C ASP A 25 -9.90 10.23 24.26
N HIS A 26 -8.89 9.38 24.45
CA HIS A 26 -8.09 9.36 25.67
C HIS A 26 -7.30 10.66 25.86
N ILE A 27 -6.65 11.18 24.81
CA ILE A 27 -5.91 12.44 24.88
C ILE A 27 -6.86 13.60 25.21
N ILE A 28 -8.00 13.69 24.54
CA ILE A 28 -9.04 14.72 24.79
C ILE A 28 -9.48 14.69 26.25
N ALA A 29 -9.70 13.50 26.82
CA ALA A 29 -10.11 13.36 28.22
C ALA A 29 -9.09 13.91 29.24
N HIS A 30 -7.81 14.02 28.86
CA HIS A 30 -6.76 14.60 29.71
C HIS A 30 -6.66 16.13 29.60
N LYS A 31 -7.49 16.77 28.76
CA LYS A 31 -7.55 18.24 28.60
C LYS A 31 -6.17 18.86 28.39
N PRO A 32 -5.47 18.51 27.29
CA PRO A 32 -4.13 19.01 27.04
C PRO A 32 -4.13 20.53 26.79
N ASP A 33 -3.08 21.22 27.21
CA ASP A 33 -2.92 22.66 26.93
C ASP A 33 -2.68 22.93 25.42
N TYR A 34 -2.03 21.99 24.75
CA TYR A 34 -1.81 21.98 23.31
C TYR A 34 -1.73 20.55 22.77
N LEU A 35 -2.02 20.38 21.48
CA LEU A 35 -1.97 19.10 20.80
C LEU A 35 -1.14 19.20 19.52
N VAL A 36 -0.12 18.35 19.41
CA VAL A 36 0.62 18.16 18.15
C VAL A 36 0.13 16.88 17.50
N ILE A 37 -0.31 16.98 16.26
CA ILE A 37 -0.84 15.85 15.49
C ILE A 37 -0.01 15.66 14.22
N ASP A 38 0.44 14.43 13.98
CA ASP A 38 1.28 14.06 12.83
C ASP A 38 0.54 13.06 11.94
N ASN A 39 0.31 13.44 10.67
CA ASN A 39 -0.30 12.62 9.63
C ASN A 39 -1.59 11.91 10.09
N VAL A 40 -2.52 12.71 10.62
CA VAL A 40 -3.75 12.25 11.30
C VAL A 40 -4.54 11.26 10.47
N PHE A 41 -4.71 11.54 9.17
CA PHE A 41 -5.56 10.79 8.27
C PHE A 41 -4.90 9.54 7.66
N GLY A 42 -3.61 9.29 7.90
CA GLY A 42 -2.94 8.12 7.34
C GLY A 42 -3.64 6.81 7.70
N ASN A 43 -3.90 5.95 6.70
CA ASN A 43 -4.56 4.65 6.84
C ASN A 43 -5.99 4.67 7.43
N LEU A 44 -6.74 5.77 7.25
CA LEU A 44 -8.10 5.90 7.77
C LEU A 44 -9.14 5.97 6.67
N ASP A 45 -10.21 5.16 6.77
CA ASP A 45 -11.38 5.34 5.91
C ASP A 45 -12.08 6.69 6.11
N VAL A 46 -12.89 7.07 5.13
CA VAL A 46 -13.59 8.36 5.07
C VAL A 46 -14.45 8.62 6.32
N ALA A 47 -15.15 7.61 6.83
CA ALA A 47 -16.00 7.77 8.02
C ALA A 47 -15.17 8.05 9.28
N THR A 48 -13.99 7.41 9.39
CA THR A 48 -13.07 7.62 10.49
C THR A 48 -12.34 8.96 10.39
N GLN A 49 -11.99 9.41 9.19
CA GLN A 49 -11.46 10.76 8.97
C GLN A 49 -12.48 11.82 9.43
N ALA A 50 -13.74 11.70 9.03
CA ALA A 50 -14.81 12.63 9.41
C ALA A 50 -15.05 12.69 10.94
N TYR A 51 -14.95 11.54 11.63
CA TYR A 51 -15.01 11.51 13.10
C TYR A 51 -13.86 12.32 13.71
N ILE A 52 -12.63 12.05 13.29
CA ILE A 52 -11.45 12.71 13.87
C ILE A 52 -11.47 14.21 13.57
N GLU A 53 -11.86 14.60 12.36
CA GLU A 53 -12.01 16.00 11.99
C GLU A 53 -12.99 16.73 12.92
N LYS A 54 -14.16 16.13 13.18
CA LYS A 54 -15.16 16.68 14.08
C LYS A 54 -14.64 16.86 15.51
N GLU A 55 -14.00 15.83 16.06
CA GLU A 55 -13.47 15.87 17.44
C GLU A 55 -12.34 16.89 17.58
N LEU A 56 -11.43 16.97 16.60
CA LEU A 56 -10.35 17.95 16.60
C LEU A 56 -10.86 19.38 16.39
N ALA A 57 -11.90 19.57 15.58
CA ALA A 57 -12.54 20.87 15.40
C ALA A 57 -13.14 21.38 16.72
N ALA A 58 -13.87 20.52 17.43
CA ALA A 58 -14.41 20.87 18.77
C ALA A 58 -13.29 21.17 19.78
N LEU A 59 -12.21 20.38 19.79
CA LEU A 59 -11.07 20.60 20.67
C LEU A 59 -10.36 21.93 20.36
N SER A 60 -10.29 22.33 19.08
CA SER A 60 -9.61 23.56 18.63
C SER A 60 -10.21 24.85 19.20
N GLU A 61 -11.44 24.82 19.71
CA GLU A 61 -12.08 25.97 20.37
C GLU A 61 -11.40 26.34 21.69
N THR A 62 -10.76 25.37 22.35
CA THR A 62 -10.17 25.53 23.69
C THR A 62 -8.69 25.17 23.77
N THR A 63 -8.18 24.43 22.79
CA THR A 63 -6.82 23.87 22.79
C THR A 63 -6.06 24.31 21.54
N SER A 64 -4.80 24.70 21.70
CA SER A 64 -3.95 25.02 20.55
C SER A 64 -3.55 23.73 19.82
N ILE A 65 -3.80 23.65 18.50
CA ILE A 65 -3.48 22.48 17.69
C ILE A 65 -2.40 22.84 16.66
N VAL A 66 -1.33 22.04 16.64
CA VAL A 66 -0.29 22.09 15.60
C VAL A 66 -0.39 20.81 14.78
N GLN A 67 -0.70 20.96 13.48
CA GLN A 67 -0.78 19.84 12.56
C GLN A 67 0.48 19.75 11.69
N ILE A 68 1.05 18.55 11.61
CA ILE A 68 2.04 18.17 10.62
C ILE A 68 1.31 17.32 9.57
N ALA A 69 1.30 17.79 8.33
CA ALA A 69 0.66 17.14 7.20
C ALA A 69 1.64 17.07 6.02
N ASN A 70 1.61 15.96 5.28
CA ASN A 70 2.46 15.78 4.09
C ASN A 70 1.82 16.36 2.83
N ARG A 71 0.48 16.49 2.83
CA ARG A 71 -0.29 17.00 1.69
C ARG A 71 -1.26 18.06 2.15
N LYS A 72 -1.51 19.02 1.27
CA LYS A 72 -2.46 20.11 1.53
C LYS A 72 -3.89 19.58 1.76
N LEU A 73 -4.28 18.54 1.02
CA LEU A 73 -5.59 17.90 1.15
C LEU A 73 -5.82 17.26 2.52
N ASP A 74 -4.74 16.95 3.25
CA ASP A 74 -4.82 16.32 4.57
C ASP A 74 -4.86 17.39 5.69
N VAL A 75 -4.78 18.69 5.37
CA VAL A 75 -4.86 19.80 6.34
C VAL A 75 -6.31 19.96 6.81
N LEU A 76 -6.50 20.02 8.13
CA LEU A 76 -7.81 20.18 8.75
C LEU A 76 -8.43 21.54 8.39
N PRO A 77 -9.71 21.62 8.03
CA PRO A 77 -10.32 22.87 7.54
C PRO A 77 -10.29 24.05 8.51
N PHE A 78 -10.18 23.78 9.82
CA PHE A 78 -10.13 24.82 10.85
C PHE A 78 -8.72 25.42 11.07
N ILE A 79 -7.68 24.87 10.42
CA ILE A 79 -6.31 25.39 10.52
C ILE A 79 -6.22 26.76 9.86
N LYS A 80 -5.78 27.75 10.64
CA LYS A 80 -5.75 29.16 10.22
C LYS A 80 -4.44 29.57 9.55
N CYS A 81 -3.32 29.04 10.05
CA CYS A 81 -1.98 29.38 9.58
C CYS A 81 -1.29 28.12 9.08
N ILE A 82 -0.83 28.14 7.85
CA ILE A 82 -0.12 27.01 7.22
C ILE A 82 1.29 27.47 6.91
N TYR A 83 2.26 26.64 7.26
CA TYR A 83 3.68 26.87 6.96
C TYR A 83 4.22 25.67 6.19
N GLN A 84 5.16 25.90 5.29
CA GLN A 84 5.92 24.86 4.60
C GLN A 84 7.40 24.97 4.92
N VAL A 85 8.11 23.85 4.82
CA VAL A 85 9.56 23.81 5.02
C VAL A 85 10.26 23.94 3.68
N GLU A 86 10.92 25.07 3.46
CA GLU A 86 11.76 25.32 2.29
C GLU A 86 13.20 25.56 2.73
N ASN A 87 14.16 24.83 2.14
CA ASN A 87 15.59 24.99 2.45
C ASN A 87 15.89 24.99 3.97
N ASN A 88 15.25 24.07 4.71
CA ASN A 88 15.31 23.96 6.18
C ASN A 88 14.80 25.20 6.95
N LYS A 89 13.91 26.00 6.35
CA LYS A 89 13.25 27.14 7.00
C LYS A 89 11.74 27.01 6.89
N LEU A 90 11.02 27.38 7.95
CA LEU A 90 9.57 27.52 7.91
C LEU A 90 9.23 28.84 7.22
N VAL A 91 8.50 28.76 6.12
CA VAL A 91 7.93 29.90 5.39
C VAL A 91 6.41 29.77 5.40
N GLU A 92 5.71 30.89 5.45
CA GLU A 92 4.25 30.89 5.37
C GLU A 92 3.83 30.32 4.01
N PHE A 93 2.87 29.39 4.04
CA PHE A 93 2.40 28.74 2.82
C PHE A 93 1.56 29.73 1.99
N SER A 94 2.08 30.13 0.83
CA SER A 94 1.31 30.87 -0.16
C SER A 94 0.73 29.90 -1.19
N ASN A 95 -0.56 30.03 -1.49
CA ASN A 95 -1.26 29.21 -2.50
C ASN A 95 -0.89 29.59 -3.95
N THR A 96 0.38 29.86 -4.21
CA THR A 96 0.90 29.87 -5.57
C THR A 96 0.84 28.44 -6.06
N GLU A 97 -0.17 28.13 -6.87
CA GLU A 97 -0.23 26.91 -7.67
C GLU A 97 1.02 26.87 -8.56
N ASN A 98 2.12 26.36 -8.02
CA ASN A 98 3.20 25.89 -8.86
C ASN A 98 2.63 24.66 -9.54
N LYS A 99 2.12 24.86 -10.77
CA LYS A 99 1.88 23.77 -11.70
C LYS A 99 3.22 23.06 -11.87
N THR A 100 3.43 22.02 -11.07
CA THR A 100 4.53 21.09 -11.28
C THR A 100 4.28 20.47 -12.64
N GLU A 101 5.22 20.66 -13.56
CA GLU A 101 5.14 19.97 -14.84
C GLU A 101 5.06 18.46 -14.59
N PRO A 102 4.25 17.75 -15.38
CA PRO A 102 4.11 16.31 -15.21
C PRO A 102 5.48 15.64 -15.41
N PHE A 103 5.89 14.87 -14.41
CA PHE A 103 7.10 14.06 -14.45
C PHE A 103 6.81 12.72 -15.13
N TYR A 104 7.76 12.20 -15.92
CA TYR A 104 7.67 10.90 -16.59
C TYR A 104 8.99 10.13 -16.48
N PHE A 105 8.93 8.81 -16.23
CA PHE A 105 10.08 7.92 -16.34
C PHE A 105 10.29 7.53 -17.82
N ILE A 106 11.37 8.07 -18.41
CA ILE A 106 11.64 7.99 -19.85
C ILE A 106 12.13 6.59 -20.28
N GLU A 107 13.02 5.98 -19.49
CA GLU A 107 13.59 4.67 -19.81
C GLU A 107 12.51 3.57 -19.75
N ALA A 108 12.50 2.66 -20.73
CA ALA A 108 11.57 1.53 -20.72
C ALA A 108 11.86 0.56 -19.56
N LEU A 109 10.84 -0.16 -19.09
CA LEU A 109 11.00 -1.20 -18.08
C LEU A 109 11.92 -2.33 -18.58
N PRO A 110 12.73 -2.94 -17.70
CA PRO A 110 13.58 -4.06 -18.10
C PRO A 110 12.72 -5.26 -18.50
N THR A 111 12.92 -5.75 -19.71
CA THR A 111 12.37 -7.04 -20.15
C THR A 111 13.16 -8.17 -19.52
N VAL A 112 12.49 -9.09 -18.83
CA VAL A 112 13.12 -10.32 -18.38
C VAL A 112 12.91 -11.36 -19.46
N GLU A 113 13.97 -11.65 -20.24
CA GLU A 113 14.01 -12.80 -21.14
C GLU A 113 14.05 -14.08 -20.29
N TYR A 114 12.90 -14.54 -19.82
CA TYR A 114 12.78 -15.93 -19.39
C TYR A 114 12.72 -16.79 -20.66
N HIS A 115 13.55 -17.84 -20.68
CA HIS A 115 13.65 -18.77 -21.82
C HIS A 115 12.35 -19.52 -22.13
N ASP A 116 11.33 -19.40 -21.28
CA ASP A 116 9.95 -19.77 -21.54
C ASP A 116 9.08 -18.57 -21.14
N LYS A 117 8.34 -17.97 -22.08
CA LYS A 117 7.30 -17.00 -21.71
C LYS A 117 6.40 -17.68 -20.67
N PRO A 118 6.18 -17.10 -19.48
CA PRO A 118 5.25 -17.70 -18.53
C PRO A 118 3.92 -17.88 -19.27
N GLU A 119 3.40 -19.10 -19.23
CA GLU A 119 2.08 -19.41 -19.75
C GLU A 119 1.11 -18.36 -19.17
N ILE A 120 0.27 -17.74 -20.01
CA ILE A 120 -0.65 -16.71 -19.53
C ILE A 120 -1.63 -17.40 -18.55
N LEU A 121 -1.37 -17.25 -17.25
CA LEU A 121 -2.16 -17.89 -16.21
C LEU A 121 -3.45 -17.10 -16.05
N ASN A 122 -4.55 -17.65 -16.55
CA ASN A 122 -5.88 -17.09 -16.36
C ASN A 122 -6.82 -18.15 -15.75
N PRO A 123 -7.53 -17.83 -14.65
CA PRO A 123 -7.42 -16.59 -13.87
C PRO A 123 -6.15 -16.56 -13.00
N LEU A 124 -5.62 -15.36 -12.71
CA LEU A 124 -4.57 -15.17 -11.70
C LEU A 124 -5.13 -15.33 -10.29
N VAL A 125 -6.32 -14.79 -10.05
CA VAL A 125 -7.06 -14.97 -8.79
C VAL A 125 -8.51 -15.19 -9.15
N LYS A 126 -9.15 -16.21 -8.57
CA LYS A 126 -10.59 -16.41 -8.65
C LYS A 126 -11.13 -16.87 -7.31
N PHE A 127 -12.04 -16.08 -6.77
CA PHE A 127 -12.88 -16.43 -5.64
C PHE A 127 -14.27 -16.78 -6.16
N ASN A 128 -14.82 -17.91 -5.71
CA ASN A 128 -16.19 -18.30 -6.01
C ASN A 128 -16.95 -18.50 -4.69
N GLN A 129 -17.83 -17.56 -4.36
CA GLN A 129 -18.66 -17.57 -3.16
C GLN A 129 -17.87 -17.82 -1.86
N VAL A 130 -16.70 -17.20 -1.74
CA VAL A 130 -15.80 -17.39 -0.60
C VAL A 130 -16.35 -16.67 0.63
N SER A 131 -16.48 -17.39 1.74
CA SER A 131 -16.93 -16.85 3.03
C SER A 131 -15.92 -17.19 4.14
N ILE A 132 -15.58 -16.21 4.98
CA ILE A 132 -14.57 -16.36 6.02
C ILE A 132 -15.10 -15.92 7.38
N ASN A 133 -15.02 -16.84 8.34
CA ASN A 133 -15.44 -16.63 9.73
C ASN A 133 -14.28 -16.91 10.69
N TYR A 134 -14.13 -16.05 11.71
CA TYR A 134 -13.23 -16.25 12.84
C TYR A 134 -14.03 -16.34 14.13
N GLY A 135 -14.24 -17.58 14.62
CA GLY A 135 -15.19 -17.82 15.70
C GLY A 135 -16.59 -17.43 15.26
N GLU A 136 -17.25 -16.59 16.07
CA GLU A 136 -18.58 -16.05 15.77
C GLU A 136 -18.55 -14.82 14.84
N ARG A 137 -17.37 -14.28 14.56
CA ARG A 137 -17.24 -13.08 13.72
C ARG A 137 -17.10 -13.46 12.25
N SER A 138 -18.11 -13.13 11.46
CA SER A 138 -18.05 -13.20 10.00
C SER A 138 -17.28 -12.01 9.44
N ILE A 139 -16.30 -12.26 8.58
CA ILE A 139 -15.45 -11.23 7.95
C ILE A 139 -15.81 -11.04 6.49
N LEU A 140 -15.98 -12.14 5.75
CA LEU A 140 -16.34 -12.13 4.33
C LEU A 140 -17.55 -13.04 4.11
N ASN A 141 -18.46 -12.60 3.24
CA ASN A 141 -19.68 -13.33 2.92
C ASN A 141 -19.86 -13.41 1.40
N SER A 142 -19.73 -14.63 0.86
CA SER A 142 -20.00 -14.98 -0.54
C SER A 142 -19.28 -14.09 -1.55
N ILE A 143 -18.00 -13.83 -1.32
CA ILE A 143 -17.16 -13.06 -2.24
C ILE A 143 -16.91 -13.85 -3.51
N SER A 144 -17.36 -13.31 -4.64
CA SER A 144 -17.01 -13.78 -5.98
C SER A 144 -16.28 -12.68 -6.73
N TRP A 145 -15.07 -12.96 -7.19
CA TRP A 145 -14.20 -12.00 -7.86
C TRP A 145 -13.13 -12.72 -8.66
N GLU A 146 -12.78 -12.19 -9.84
CA GLU A 146 -11.78 -12.75 -10.73
C GLU A 146 -10.81 -11.66 -11.20
N ILE A 147 -9.52 -11.91 -11.06
CA ILE A 147 -8.42 -11.08 -11.57
C ILE A 147 -7.70 -11.87 -12.67
N LYS A 148 -7.56 -11.24 -13.83
CA LYS A 148 -6.86 -11.78 -15.01
C LYS A 148 -5.53 -11.05 -15.22
N SER A 149 -4.65 -11.65 -16.02
CA SER A 149 -3.37 -11.03 -16.41
C SER A 149 -3.58 -9.65 -17.03
N GLY A 150 -2.66 -8.73 -16.78
CA GLY A 150 -2.67 -7.36 -17.33
C GLY A 150 -3.77 -6.44 -16.78
N GLN A 151 -4.68 -6.92 -15.93
CA GLN A 151 -5.73 -6.07 -15.37
C GLN A 151 -5.20 -5.22 -14.21
N PHE A 152 -5.57 -3.95 -14.20
CA PHE A 152 -5.34 -3.05 -13.09
C PHE A 152 -6.62 -2.90 -12.23
N TRP A 153 -6.61 -3.53 -11.05
CA TRP A 153 -7.67 -3.45 -10.06
C TRP A 153 -7.34 -2.51 -8.91
N GLN A 154 -8.35 -1.78 -8.45
CA GLN A 154 -8.36 -1.18 -7.12
C GLN A 154 -9.31 -1.94 -6.19
N LEU A 155 -8.83 -2.33 -5.00
CA LEU A 155 -9.64 -2.90 -3.93
C LEU A 155 -9.94 -1.82 -2.86
N MET A 156 -11.21 -1.42 -2.78
CA MET A 156 -11.70 -0.40 -1.85
C MET A 156 -12.59 -0.98 -0.74
N GLY A 157 -12.79 -0.18 0.29
CA GLY A 157 -13.73 -0.45 1.38
C GLY A 157 -13.22 0.16 2.68
N PRO A 158 -14.10 0.34 3.69
CA PRO A 158 -13.71 0.92 4.97
C PRO A 158 -12.75 0.00 5.75
N ASN A 159 -12.17 0.52 6.83
CA ASN A 159 -11.31 -0.28 7.70
C ASN A 159 -12.09 -1.42 8.34
N GLY A 160 -11.47 -2.59 8.44
CA GLY A 160 -12.13 -3.79 8.93
C GLY A 160 -13.08 -4.48 7.94
N SER A 161 -13.21 -3.99 6.70
CA SER A 161 -14.06 -4.64 5.68
C SER A 161 -13.53 -5.99 5.18
N GLY A 162 -12.31 -6.39 5.54
CA GLY A 162 -11.73 -7.67 5.13
C GLY A 162 -10.73 -7.60 3.97
N LYS A 163 -10.29 -6.40 3.55
CA LYS A 163 -9.24 -6.22 2.51
C LYS A 163 -7.98 -7.04 2.81
N SER A 164 -7.41 -6.90 4.01
CA SER A 164 -6.24 -7.68 4.43
C SER A 164 -6.52 -9.18 4.51
N THR A 165 -7.77 -9.59 4.82
CA THR A 165 -8.18 -11.00 4.76
C THR A 165 -8.14 -11.51 3.32
N ILE A 166 -8.67 -10.77 2.35
CA ILE A 166 -8.56 -11.10 0.92
C ILE A 166 -7.08 -11.20 0.49
N LEU A 167 -6.25 -10.20 0.82
CA LEU A 167 -4.82 -10.22 0.50
C LEU A 167 -4.11 -11.43 1.10
N SER A 168 -4.38 -11.76 2.36
CA SER A 168 -3.78 -12.94 3.03
C SER A 168 -4.20 -14.26 2.38
N MET A 169 -5.39 -14.34 1.77
CA MET A 169 -5.83 -15.53 1.03
C MET A 169 -5.10 -15.64 -0.31
N ILE A 170 -4.96 -14.53 -1.04
CA ILE A 170 -4.23 -14.45 -2.32
C ILE A 170 -2.75 -14.76 -2.11
N PHE A 171 -2.14 -14.22 -1.07
CA PHE A 171 -0.72 -14.40 -0.75
C PHE A 171 -0.40 -15.77 -0.12
N GLY A 172 -1.42 -16.60 0.11
CA GLY A 172 -1.26 -17.97 0.62
C GLY A 172 -1.13 -18.09 2.14
N ASP A 173 -1.08 -16.99 2.90
CA ASP A 173 -0.81 -16.98 4.35
C ASP A 173 -2.03 -17.27 5.22
N ASN A 174 -3.25 -17.24 4.66
CA ASN A 174 -4.45 -17.50 5.44
C ASN A 174 -4.86 -18.99 5.44
N PRO A 175 -4.82 -19.69 6.59
CA PRO A 175 -5.21 -21.10 6.66
C PRO A 175 -6.72 -21.32 6.41
N LYS A 176 -7.57 -20.31 6.68
CA LYS A 176 -9.03 -20.39 6.44
C LYS A 176 -9.39 -20.37 4.95
N ALA A 177 -8.42 -20.07 4.08
CA ALA A 177 -8.58 -20.24 2.64
C ALA A 177 -8.64 -21.73 2.23
N TYR A 178 -8.18 -22.66 3.07
CA TYR A 178 -8.31 -24.08 2.79
C TYR A 178 -9.78 -24.51 2.89
N GLY A 179 -10.26 -25.25 1.88
CA GLY A 179 -11.66 -25.65 1.77
C GLY A 179 -12.58 -24.58 1.17
N GLN A 180 -12.06 -23.39 0.85
CA GLN A 180 -12.78 -22.39 0.05
C GLN A 180 -12.56 -22.63 -1.44
N ASP A 181 -13.51 -22.21 -2.28
CA ASP A 181 -13.37 -22.29 -3.72
C ASP A 181 -12.53 -21.11 -4.25
N ILE A 182 -11.21 -21.26 -4.10
CA ILE A 182 -10.19 -20.29 -4.49
C ILE A 182 -9.26 -20.93 -5.53
N THR A 183 -9.07 -20.25 -6.66
CA THR A 183 -8.05 -20.57 -7.66
C THR A 183 -7.02 -19.44 -7.68
N LEU A 184 -5.74 -19.79 -7.58
CA LEU A 184 -4.62 -18.86 -7.69
C LEU A 184 -3.72 -19.34 -8.83
N PHE A 185 -3.39 -18.46 -9.76
CA PHE A 185 -2.48 -18.74 -10.87
C PHE A 185 -2.86 -20.00 -11.67
N GLY A 186 -4.15 -20.15 -11.97
CA GLY A 186 -4.72 -21.32 -12.65
C GLY A 186 -4.89 -22.58 -11.79
N VAL A 187 -4.51 -22.54 -10.51
CA VAL A 187 -4.46 -23.73 -9.65
C VAL A 187 -5.45 -23.62 -8.48
N LYS A 188 -6.30 -24.63 -8.31
CA LYS A 188 -7.30 -24.66 -7.23
C LYS A 188 -6.65 -25.01 -5.89
N LYS A 189 -6.90 -24.17 -4.88
CA LYS A 189 -6.36 -24.32 -3.53
C LYS A 189 -6.91 -25.60 -2.87
N GLY A 190 -6.01 -26.40 -2.29
CA GLY A 190 -6.36 -27.66 -1.59
C GLY A 190 -6.45 -28.91 -2.48
N GLY A 191 -6.18 -28.81 -3.78
CA GLY A 191 -6.16 -29.96 -4.70
C GLY A 191 -4.79 -30.26 -5.34
N SER A 192 -3.88 -29.28 -5.34
CA SER A 192 -2.56 -29.37 -5.94
C SER A 192 -1.47 -29.30 -4.87
N GLY A 193 -0.36 -29.99 -5.06
CA GLY A 193 0.80 -29.94 -4.17
C GLY A 193 1.61 -28.64 -4.25
N GLU A 194 1.04 -27.53 -4.76
CA GLU A 194 1.74 -26.23 -4.79
C GLU A 194 2.03 -25.77 -3.36
N SER A 195 3.28 -25.39 -3.12
CA SER A 195 3.69 -24.81 -1.86
C SER A 195 3.30 -23.33 -1.77
N ILE A 196 3.21 -22.81 -0.54
CA ILE A 196 3.05 -21.37 -0.29
C ILE A 196 4.20 -20.58 -0.96
N TRP A 197 5.39 -21.17 -1.04
CA TRP A 197 6.54 -20.55 -1.69
C TRP A 197 6.33 -20.39 -3.20
N ASP A 198 5.73 -21.38 -3.88
CA ASP A 198 5.44 -21.32 -5.32
C ASP A 198 4.47 -20.18 -5.64
N ILE A 199 3.46 -19.97 -4.78
CA ILE A 199 2.52 -18.85 -4.89
C ILE A 199 3.24 -17.51 -4.71
N LYS A 200 4.08 -17.40 -3.67
CA LYS A 200 4.81 -16.15 -3.36
C LYS A 200 5.80 -15.76 -4.45
N GLN A 201 6.42 -16.72 -5.14
CA GLN A 201 7.31 -16.42 -6.28
C GLN A 201 6.57 -15.73 -7.44
N LYS A 202 5.25 -15.94 -7.57
CA LYS A 202 4.41 -15.35 -8.61
C LYS A 202 3.83 -13.97 -8.21
N ILE A 203 4.15 -13.47 -7.01
CA ILE A 203 3.59 -12.21 -6.47
C ILE A 203 4.71 -11.23 -6.13
N GLY A 204 4.71 -10.07 -6.78
CA GLY A 204 5.36 -8.87 -6.26
C GLY A 204 4.48 -8.26 -5.17
N TYR A 205 5.03 -8.00 -3.98
CA TYR A 205 4.25 -7.46 -2.87
C TYR A 205 4.95 -6.24 -2.27
N PHE A 206 4.21 -5.14 -2.14
CA PHE A 206 4.63 -3.94 -1.42
C PHE A 206 3.52 -3.49 -0.47
N SER A 207 3.89 -3.18 0.77
CA SER A 207 3.03 -2.51 1.74
C SER A 207 3.80 -1.38 2.43
N SER A 208 3.13 -0.28 2.78
CA SER A 208 3.77 0.82 3.51
C SER A 208 4.43 0.38 4.82
N GLU A 209 3.87 -0.65 5.48
CA GLU A 209 4.42 -1.18 6.73
C GLU A 209 5.75 -1.91 6.52
N MET A 210 6.05 -2.41 5.32
CA MET A 210 7.31 -3.09 5.03
C MET A 210 8.51 -2.17 5.22
N LEU A 211 8.35 -0.85 5.02
CA LEU A 211 9.42 0.13 5.23
C LEU A 211 10.03 0.05 6.64
N ARG A 212 9.24 -0.34 7.66
CA ARG A 212 9.72 -0.50 9.05
C ARG A 212 10.69 -1.67 9.20
N GLY A 213 10.56 -2.70 8.36
CA GLY A 213 11.42 -3.88 8.37
C GLY A 213 12.77 -3.66 7.68
N PHE A 214 12.86 -2.70 6.78
CA PHE A 214 14.09 -2.38 6.04
C PHE A 214 14.99 -1.41 6.81
N THR A 215 15.55 -1.87 7.94
CA THR A 215 16.44 -1.08 8.81
C THR A 215 17.92 -1.17 8.43
N ARG A 216 18.24 -1.88 7.34
CA ARG A 216 19.62 -2.09 6.89
C ARG A 216 20.15 -0.90 6.10
N ARG A 217 21.42 -0.56 6.37
CA ARG A 217 22.18 0.43 5.61
C ARG A 217 22.80 -0.21 4.35
N ASP A 218 21.94 -0.75 3.49
CA ASP A 218 22.36 -1.35 2.22
C ASP A 218 22.32 -0.31 1.09
N ALA A 219 23.18 -0.52 0.09
CA ALA A 219 23.17 0.26 -1.15
C ALA A 219 21.87 0.00 -1.92
N ILE A 220 21.27 1.03 -2.52
CA ILE A 220 19.98 0.90 -3.22
C ILE A 220 20.02 -0.10 -4.39
N GLY A 221 21.17 -0.25 -5.07
CA GLY A 221 21.34 -1.30 -6.08
C GLY A 221 21.30 -2.72 -5.51
N ASN A 222 21.86 -2.92 -4.32
CA ASN A 222 21.79 -4.20 -3.61
C ASN A 222 20.37 -4.46 -3.09
N MET A 223 19.66 -3.40 -2.67
CA MET A 223 18.26 -3.50 -2.28
C MET A 223 17.40 -4.03 -3.42
N ILE A 224 17.50 -3.46 -4.62
CA ILE A 224 16.76 -3.95 -5.79
C ILE A 224 17.18 -5.40 -6.13
N ALA A 225 18.48 -5.69 -6.16
CA ALA A 225 18.98 -7.03 -6.45
C ALA A 225 18.54 -8.10 -5.44
N SER A 226 18.33 -7.73 -4.16
CA SER A 226 17.82 -8.65 -3.14
C SER A 226 16.42 -9.21 -3.44
N GLY A 227 15.65 -8.52 -4.30
CA GLY A 227 14.33 -8.95 -4.75
C GLY A 227 14.35 -10.31 -5.46
N PHE A 228 15.45 -10.66 -6.14
CA PHE A 228 15.60 -11.97 -6.77
C PHE A 228 15.61 -13.14 -5.78
N PHE A 229 15.87 -12.88 -4.51
CA PHE A 229 16.01 -13.88 -3.46
C PHE A 229 14.94 -13.78 -2.36
N ASP A 230 13.98 -12.86 -2.49
CA ASP A 230 12.91 -12.61 -1.52
C ASP A 230 13.43 -12.33 -0.10
N THR A 231 14.61 -11.71 0.01
CA THR A 231 15.28 -11.42 1.30
C THR A 231 15.35 -9.92 1.57
N VAL A 232 15.28 -9.52 2.85
CA VAL A 232 15.29 -8.11 3.27
C VAL A 232 16.59 -7.37 2.87
N GLY A 233 17.66 -8.08 2.52
CA GLY A 233 18.91 -7.53 2.00
C GLY A 233 19.65 -8.55 1.15
N LEU A 234 20.80 -8.19 0.58
CA LEU A 234 21.52 -9.05 -0.34
C LEU A 234 22.45 -10.03 0.40
N TYR A 235 21.95 -11.24 0.69
CA TYR A 235 22.73 -12.30 1.35
C TYR A 235 23.32 -13.32 0.37
N LYS A 236 22.83 -13.34 -0.86
CA LYS A 236 23.28 -14.22 -1.94
C LYS A 236 23.88 -13.37 -3.05
N THR A 237 24.92 -13.88 -3.70
CA THR A 237 25.56 -13.20 -4.82
C THR A 237 24.63 -13.25 -6.05
N PRO A 238 24.18 -12.09 -6.58
CA PRO A 238 23.36 -12.05 -7.78
C PRO A 238 24.20 -12.38 -9.02
N THR A 239 23.56 -12.97 -10.04
CA THR A 239 24.19 -13.22 -11.33
C THR A 239 24.42 -11.90 -12.08
N ASN A 240 25.31 -11.90 -13.08
CA ASN A 240 25.51 -10.73 -13.93
C ASN A 240 24.21 -10.25 -14.62
N ALA A 241 23.32 -11.18 -14.99
CA ALA A 241 22.01 -10.84 -15.56
C ALA A 241 21.12 -10.13 -14.54
N GLN A 242 21.04 -10.65 -13.30
CA GLN A 242 20.29 -10.02 -12.21
C GLN A 242 20.82 -8.63 -11.85
N ILE A 243 22.16 -8.46 -11.84
CA ILE A 243 22.80 -7.16 -11.63
C ILE A 243 22.41 -6.18 -12.74
N LYS A 244 22.40 -6.61 -14.01
CA LYS A 244 21.99 -5.76 -15.14
C LYS A 244 20.53 -5.32 -15.02
N ILE A 245 19.62 -6.22 -14.65
CA ILE A 245 18.20 -5.89 -14.42
C ILE A 245 18.05 -4.87 -13.28
N ALA A 246 18.74 -5.08 -12.14
CA ALA A 246 18.69 -4.14 -11.03
C ALA A 246 19.24 -2.74 -11.42
N GLN A 247 20.31 -2.71 -12.21
CA GLN A 247 20.86 -1.47 -12.76
C GLN A 247 19.91 -0.79 -13.75
N HIS A 248 19.17 -1.56 -14.54
CA HIS A 248 18.16 -1.03 -15.46
C HIS A 248 17.01 -0.37 -14.68
N TRP A 249 16.49 -1.04 -13.65
CA TRP A 249 15.50 -0.44 -12.75
C TRP A 249 15.99 0.87 -12.13
N LEU A 250 17.27 0.96 -11.74
CA LEU A 250 17.84 2.22 -11.26
C LEU A 250 17.87 3.31 -12.33
N ARG A 251 18.02 2.97 -13.62
CA ARG A 251 17.94 3.96 -14.71
C ARG A 251 16.50 4.42 -14.92
N VAL A 252 15.53 3.50 -14.92
CA VAL A 252 14.09 3.82 -14.95
C VAL A 252 13.77 4.84 -13.86
N LEU A 253 14.22 4.60 -12.64
CA LEU A 253 13.95 5.48 -11.50
C LEU A 253 14.79 6.78 -11.48
N ASN A 254 15.67 7.03 -12.46
CA ASN A 254 16.65 8.13 -12.46
C ASN A 254 17.58 8.12 -11.22
N MET A 255 17.92 6.93 -10.70
CA MET A 255 18.74 6.71 -9.51
C MET A 255 20.07 5.99 -9.77
N PHE A 256 20.46 5.79 -11.03
CA PHE A 256 21.66 5.01 -11.36
C PHE A 256 22.96 5.61 -10.80
N ASP A 257 23.08 6.93 -10.78
CA ASP A 257 24.28 7.60 -10.28
C ASP A 257 24.41 7.49 -8.76
N ILE A 258 23.27 7.46 -8.06
CA ILE A 258 23.19 7.24 -6.61
C ILE A 258 23.04 5.76 -6.22
N ARG A 259 23.29 4.81 -7.14
CA ARG A 259 23.09 3.36 -6.88
C ARG A 259 23.80 2.79 -5.65
N LYS A 260 24.87 3.45 -5.19
CA LYS A 260 25.67 3.07 -4.01
C LYS A 260 25.22 3.78 -2.73
N GLN A 261 24.29 4.74 -2.83
CA GLN A 261 23.74 5.46 -1.69
C GLN A 261 22.99 4.51 -0.76
N CYS A 262 23.05 4.80 0.53
CA CYS A 262 22.34 4.06 1.56
C CYS A 262 20.83 4.22 1.39
N PHE A 263 20.09 3.12 1.35
CA PHE A 263 18.63 3.11 1.26
C PHE A 263 17.95 3.98 2.33
N LEU A 264 18.44 3.91 3.58
CA LEU A 264 17.91 4.70 4.69
C LEU A 264 18.12 6.21 4.57
N SER A 265 18.98 6.66 3.66
CA SER A 265 19.21 8.10 3.41
C SER A 265 18.30 8.68 2.33
N LEU A 266 17.53 7.84 1.63
CA LEU A 266 16.56 8.29 0.64
C LEU A 266 15.30 8.87 1.32
N SER A 267 14.57 9.74 0.60
CA SER A 267 13.22 10.13 1.01
C SER A 267 12.28 8.92 1.02
N ARG A 268 11.16 9.02 1.74
CA ARG A 268 10.17 7.93 1.83
C ARG A 268 9.55 7.58 0.47
N GLY A 269 9.32 8.55 -0.41
CA GLY A 269 8.93 8.30 -1.81
C GLY A 269 9.97 7.49 -2.56
N HIS A 270 11.23 7.94 -2.55
CA HIS A 270 12.31 7.23 -3.24
C HIS A 270 12.55 5.82 -2.68
N GLN A 271 12.49 5.62 -1.35
CA GLN A 271 12.55 4.29 -0.73
C GLN A 271 11.47 3.36 -1.27
N ARG A 272 10.25 3.88 -1.44
CA ARG A 272 9.12 3.14 -1.96
C ARG A 272 9.29 2.78 -3.43
N LEU A 273 9.74 3.70 -4.27
CA LEU A 273 10.05 3.40 -5.68
C LEU A 273 11.10 2.27 -5.78
N VAL A 274 12.14 2.31 -4.94
CA VAL A 274 13.16 1.25 -4.84
C VAL A 274 12.54 -0.09 -4.42
N LEU A 275 11.62 -0.12 -3.47
CA LEU A 275 10.96 -1.35 -3.02
C LEU A 275 9.95 -1.90 -4.04
N ILE A 276 9.30 -1.04 -4.83
CA ILE A 276 8.44 -1.47 -5.95
C ILE A 276 9.30 -2.06 -7.05
N ALA A 277 10.38 -1.40 -7.45
CA ALA A 277 11.36 -1.96 -8.39
C ALA A 277 11.90 -3.31 -7.89
N ARG A 278 12.22 -3.42 -6.59
CA ARG A 278 12.61 -4.68 -5.94
C ARG A 278 11.53 -5.76 -6.08
N ALA A 279 10.25 -5.42 -5.93
CA ALA A 279 9.14 -6.37 -6.11
C ALA A 279 8.96 -6.80 -7.58
N MET A 280 9.37 -5.94 -8.52
CA MET A 280 9.21 -6.15 -9.96
C MET A 280 10.41 -6.78 -10.66
N VAL A 281 11.56 -6.98 -10.00
CA VAL A 281 12.79 -7.49 -10.66
C VAL A 281 12.61 -8.86 -11.32
N LYS A 282 11.64 -9.66 -10.88
CA LYS A 282 11.29 -10.97 -11.45
C LYS A 282 10.18 -10.91 -12.51
N ASN A 283 9.65 -9.73 -12.81
CA ASN A 283 8.46 -9.53 -13.64
C ASN A 283 7.27 -10.44 -13.22
N PRO A 284 6.75 -10.27 -11.98
CA PRO A 284 5.74 -11.16 -11.45
C PRO A 284 4.40 -11.05 -12.22
N PRO A 285 3.62 -12.13 -12.33
CA PRO A 285 2.27 -12.09 -12.90
C PRO A 285 1.30 -11.16 -12.15
N LEU A 286 1.47 -11.02 -10.83
CA LEU A 286 0.64 -10.16 -9.97
C LEU A 286 1.50 -9.26 -9.09
N LEU A 287 1.23 -7.95 -9.13
CA LEU A 287 1.78 -6.95 -8.20
C LEU A 287 0.68 -6.51 -7.22
N ILE A 288 0.89 -6.74 -5.93
CA ILE A 288 0.00 -6.27 -4.85
C ILE A 288 0.63 -5.04 -4.19
N LEU A 289 -0.14 -3.95 -4.11
CA LEU A 289 0.24 -2.69 -3.50
C LEU A 289 -0.74 -2.37 -2.36
N ASP A 290 -0.32 -2.58 -1.11
CA ASP A 290 -1.16 -2.40 0.08
C ASP A 290 -0.89 -1.07 0.79
N GLU A 291 -1.89 -0.18 0.77
CA GLU A 291 -1.84 1.22 1.21
C GLU A 291 -0.57 1.97 0.75
N PRO A 292 -0.21 1.86 -0.54
CA PRO A 292 1.12 2.22 -0.97
C PRO A 292 1.37 3.73 -0.90
N THR A 293 0.36 4.59 -1.03
CA THR A 293 0.56 6.04 -1.06
C THR A 293 0.52 6.70 0.33
N ASN A 294 0.35 5.90 1.38
CA ASN A 294 0.29 6.41 2.74
C ASN A 294 1.59 7.15 3.14
N GLY A 295 1.44 8.35 3.70
CA GLY A 295 2.55 9.19 4.16
C GLY A 295 3.44 9.75 3.05
N LEU A 296 2.98 9.76 1.80
CA LEU A 296 3.62 10.50 0.71
C LEU A 296 3.12 11.94 0.66
N ASP A 297 3.97 12.87 0.26
CA ASP A 297 3.54 14.19 -0.21
C ASP A 297 3.01 14.10 -1.66
N ASP A 298 2.54 15.22 -2.20
CA ASP A 298 1.95 15.25 -3.55
C ASP A 298 2.97 14.95 -4.66
N SER A 299 4.24 15.32 -4.45
CA SER A 299 5.32 15.08 -5.42
C SER A 299 5.70 13.60 -5.47
N ASP A 300 5.95 12.99 -4.31
CA ASP A 300 6.27 11.57 -4.19
C ASP A 300 5.10 10.69 -4.64
N ALA A 301 3.85 11.12 -4.38
CA ALA A 301 2.66 10.44 -4.87
C ALA A 301 2.55 10.46 -6.40
N ALA A 302 2.89 11.59 -7.04
CA ALA A 302 2.94 11.68 -8.49
C ALA A 302 4.00 10.76 -9.10
N LEU A 303 5.22 10.71 -8.53
CA LEU A 303 6.27 9.77 -8.94
C LEU A 303 5.82 8.31 -8.79
N PHE A 304 5.15 7.98 -7.69
CA PHE A 304 4.57 6.65 -7.49
C PHE A 304 3.54 6.32 -8.56
N CYS A 305 2.57 7.21 -8.80
CA CYS A 305 1.49 6.96 -9.76
C CYS A 305 2.05 6.75 -11.17
N GLU A 306 3.05 7.55 -11.57
CA GLU A 306 3.68 7.41 -12.87
C GLU A 306 4.38 6.05 -13.01
N LEU A 307 5.13 5.60 -11.99
CA LEU A 307 5.75 4.26 -12.01
C LEU A 307 4.70 3.15 -12.18
N ILE A 308 3.59 3.23 -11.45
CA ILE A 308 2.54 2.21 -11.50
C ILE A 308 1.83 2.21 -12.85
N ASN A 309 1.53 3.38 -13.41
CA ASN A 309 0.98 3.48 -14.77
C ASN A 309 1.95 2.89 -15.78
N LYS A 310 3.24 3.18 -15.67
CA LYS A 310 4.27 2.63 -16.55
C LYS A 310 4.32 1.10 -16.48
N ILE A 311 4.24 0.52 -15.29
CA ILE A 311 4.13 -0.94 -15.11
C ILE A 311 2.86 -1.48 -15.79
N ALA A 312 1.70 -0.84 -15.56
CA ALA A 312 0.44 -1.26 -16.17
C ALA A 312 0.47 -1.20 -17.70
N THR A 313 1.19 -0.24 -18.29
CA THR A 313 1.24 -0.03 -19.75
C THR A 313 2.31 -0.86 -20.45
N GLU A 314 3.44 -1.15 -19.79
CA GLU A 314 4.61 -1.79 -20.41
C GLU A 314 4.74 -3.29 -20.07
N THR A 315 3.92 -3.83 -19.16
CA THR A 315 3.96 -5.26 -18.81
C THR A 315 2.58 -5.91 -18.77
N ASP A 316 2.54 -7.24 -18.81
CA ASP A 316 1.32 -8.04 -18.61
C ASP A 316 1.03 -8.32 -17.11
N THR A 317 1.73 -7.65 -16.20
CA THR A 317 1.55 -7.81 -14.75
C THR A 317 0.20 -7.25 -14.35
N ALA A 318 -0.66 -8.08 -13.76
CA ALA A 318 -1.86 -7.58 -13.12
C ALA A 318 -1.49 -6.78 -11.87
N ILE A 319 -2.17 -5.67 -11.63
CA ILE A 319 -1.93 -4.80 -10.48
C ILE A 319 -3.14 -4.84 -9.56
N LEU A 320 -2.93 -5.12 -8.28
CA LEU A 320 -3.93 -5.02 -7.24
C LEU A 320 -3.53 -3.89 -6.27
N TYR A 321 -4.13 -2.72 -6.47
CA TYR A 321 -3.94 -1.54 -5.63
C TYR A 321 -4.99 -1.51 -4.52
N VAL A 322 -4.56 -1.70 -3.28
CA VAL A 322 -5.44 -1.72 -2.10
C VAL A 322 -5.27 -0.39 -1.37
N SER A 323 -6.25 0.49 -1.52
CA SER A 323 -6.31 1.72 -0.75
C SER A 323 -7.72 2.28 -0.73
N HIS A 324 -8.05 2.96 0.36
CA HIS A 324 -9.24 3.79 0.48
C HIS A 324 -9.08 5.16 -0.21
N ARG A 325 -7.84 5.56 -0.55
CA ARG A 325 -7.53 6.83 -1.21
C ARG A 325 -7.57 6.67 -2.74
N LYS A 326 -8.20 7.65 -3.41
CA LYS A 326 -8.09 7.82 -4.86
C LYS A 326 -6.95 8.80 -5.15
N GLU A 327 -6.02 8.39 -5.99
CA GLU A 327 -4.93 9.26 -6.47
C GLU A 327 -5.31 9.79 -7.85
N ALA A 328 -5.12 11.09 -8.07
CA ALA A 328 -5.62 11.77 -9.28
C ALA A 328 -5.02 11.22 -10.59
N ASN A 329 -3.79 10.70 -10.54
CA ASN A 329 -3.05 10.23 -11.71
C ASN A 329 -2.96 8.70 -11.77
N LEU A 330 -3.82 7.98 -11.06
CA LEU A 330 -3.86 6.53 -11.09
C LEU A 330 -5.21 6.09 -11.68
N ASN A 331 -5.16 5.28 -12.73
CA ASN A 331 -6.35 4.85 -13.46
C ASN A 331 -6.47 3.32 -13.43
N PRO A 332 -7.02 2.74 -12.36
CA PRO A 332 -7.42 1.34 -12.36
C PRO A 332 -8.46 1.09 -13.45
N ASP A 333 -8.36 -0.05 -14.14
CA ASP A 333 -9.37 -0.51 -15.09
C ASP A 333 -10.69 -0.87 -14.39
N PHE A 334 -10.58 -1.35 -13.15
CA PHE A 334 -11.71 -1.85 -12.37
C PHE A 334 -11.57 -1.50 -10.89
N ILE A 335 -12.71 -1.28 -10.24
CA ILE A 335 -12.80 -1.09 -8.79
C ILE A 335 -13.62 -2.23 -8.20
N TYR A 336 -13.05 -2.98 -7.25
CA TYR A 336 -13.78 -3.92 -6.41
C TYR A 336 -13.98 -3.30 -5.03
N GLU A 337 -15.22 -3.07 -4.61
CA GLU A 337 -15.51 -2.44 -3.32
C GLU A 337 -16.13 -3.45 -2.35
N LEU A 338 -15.63 -3.45 -1.11
CA LEU A 338 -16.15 -4.23 0.00
C LEU A 338 -17.11 -3.40 0.86
N PHE A 339 -18.29 -3.97 1.11
CA PHE A 339 -19.35 -3.39 1.92
C PHE A 339 -19.52 -4.21 3.21
N PRO A 340 -19.13 -3.67 4.38
CA PRO A 340 -19.31 -4.36 5.66
C PRO A 340 -20.78 -4.63 5.96
N ALA A 341 -21.06 -5.82 6.50
CA ALA A 341 -22.38 -6.20 7.01
C ALA A 341 -22.23 -7.11 8.24
N GLU A 342 -23.30 -7.29 9.01
CA GLU A 342 -23.29 -8.14 10.23
C GLU A 342 -22.87 -9.58 9.94
N GLN A 343 -23.28 -10.12 8.79
CA GLN A 343 -22.95 -11.48 8.35
C GLN A 343 -21.59 -11.58 7.63
N GLY A 344 -20.76 -10.54 7.72
CA GLY A 344 -19.50 -10.42 6.98
C GLY A 344 -19.66 -9.54 5.75
N SER A 345 -18.55 -8.96 5.29
CA SER A 345 -18.57 -8.05 4.16
C SER A 345 -18.91 -8.77 2.85
N THR A 346 -19.73 -8.13 2.03
CA THR A 346 -19.94 -8.51 0.64
C THR A 346 -19.08 -7.65 -0.27
N GLY A 347 -18.93 -8.03 -1.54
CA GLY A 347 -18.13 -7.28 -2.50
C GLY A 347 -18.74 -7.28 -3.89
N ARG A 348 -18.52 -6.19 -4.63
CA ARG A 348 -18.94 -6.06 -6.03
C ARG A 348 -17.99 -5.16 -6.81
N VAL A 349 -17.98 -5.34 -8.12
CA VAL A 349 -17.35 -4.40 -9.04
C VAL A 349 -18.22 -3.13 -9.10
N ILE A 350 -17.58 -1.97 -9.10
CA ILE A 350 -18.23 -0.66 -9.25
C ILE A 350 -17.91 -0.12 -10.64
N ASP A 351 -18.95 0.41 -11.31
CA ASP A 351 -18.86 1.04 -12.64
C ASP A 351 -18.28 2.46 -12.59
#